data_AF-A0AB37HP08-F1
#
_entry.id   AF-A0AB37HP08-F1
#
_cell.length_a   1.000
_cell.length_b   1.000
_cell.length_c   1.000
_cell.angle_alpha   90.00
_cell.angle_beta   90.00
_cell.angle_gamma   90.00
#
_symmetry.space_group_name_H-M   'P 1'
#
loop_
_entity.id
_entity.type
_entity.pdbx_description
1 polymer ?
#
loop_
_entity_poly.entity_id
_entity_poly.type
_entity_poly.pdbx_seq_one_letter_code
_entity_poly.pdbx_strand_id
1 'polypeptide(L)'
;MRWLFRLIRNLLALLAIVIIIVIVYRNVPALSDLNPFDNSNEQTTEEMAPQHANATYKIEDNPLLQNVPLGQTKQAFNWINKSEFMDVSGLERMGYDDNYVAGQRGTEYILYKFGEPKMYVYQTEQDLMNDLSAMHSNIELLPKTAY
;
A
#
# COMPACT_ATOMS: atom_id res chain seq x y z
N MET A 1 -18.30 -23.12 54.71
CA MET A 1 -17.36 -22.00 54.40
C MET A 1 -16.06 -22.42 53.71
N ARG A 2 -15.53 -23.64 53.87
CA ARG A 2 -14.28 -24.09 53.19
C ARG A 2 -14.39 -24.31 51.67
N TRP A 3 -15.61 -24.54 51.16
CA TRP A 3 -15.84 -24.81 49.73
C TRP A 3 -15.94 -23.52 48.89
N LEU A 4 -16.59 -22.48 49.44
CA LEU A 4 -16.69 -21.15 48.82
C LEU A 4 -15.32 -20.50 48.64
N PHE A 5 -14.42 -20.66 49.61
CA PHE A 5 -13.05 -20.15 49.52
C PHE A 5 -12.21 -20.82 48.42
N ARG A 6 -12.50 -22.08 48.08
CA ARG A 6 -11.83 -22.78 46.97
C ARG A 6 -12.31 -22.28 45.61
N LEU A 7 -13.61 -22.00 45.48
CA LEU A 7 -14.19 -21.41 44.27
C LEU A 7 -13.64 -20.00 44.02
N ILE A 8 -13.59 -19.15 45.04
CA ILE A 8 -13.04 -17.79 44.93
C ILE A 8 -11.55 -17.83 44.54
N ARG A 9 -10.76 -18.74 45.13
CA ARG A 9 -9.35 -18.91 44.79
C ARG A 9 -9.14 -19.34 43.34
N ASN A 10 -9.96 -20.26 42.84
CA ASN A 10 -9.89 -20.71 41.44
C ASN A 10 -10.35 -19.63 40.46
N LEU A 11 -11.38 -18.85 40.83
CA LEU A 11 -11.85 -17.70 40.05
C LEU A 11 -10.75 -16.63 39.95
N LEU A 12 -10.07 -16.33 41.06
CA LEU A 12 -8.97 -15.36 41.09
C LEU A 12 -7.78 -15.80 40.23
N ALA A 13 -7.45 -17.09 40.25
CA ALA A 13 -6.39 -17.66 39.43
C ALA A 13 -6.73 -17.59 37.94
N LEU A 14 -7.98 -17.84 37.58
CA LEU A 14 -8.44 -17.72 36.19
C LEU A 14 -8.41 -16.26 35.72
N LEU A 15 -8.82 -15.33 36.58
CA LEU A 15 -8.78 -13.90 36.29
C LEU A 15 -7.35 -13.39 36.10
N ALA A 16 -6.40 -13.90 36.90
CA ALA A 16 -4.97 -13.59 36.73
C ALA A 16 -4.41 -14.07 35.37
N ILE A 17 -4.83 -15.25 34.90
CA ILE A 17 -4.43 -15.77 33.58
C ILE A 17 -4.94 -14.85 32.46
N VAL A 18 -6.20 -14.41 32.54
CA VAL A 18 -6.80 -13.48 31.56
C VAL A 18 -6.05 -12.15 31.54
N ILE A 19 -5.70 -11.60 32.71
CA ILE A 19 -4.92 -10.36 32.81
C ILE A 19 -3.54 -10.52 32.15
N ILE A 20 -2.85 -11.65 32.37
CA ILE A 20 -1.56 -11.92 31.74
C ILE A 20 -1.70 -11.97 30.21
N ILE A 21 -2.74 -12.62 29.69
CA ILE A 21 -3.02 -12.67 28.24
C ILE A 21 -3.23 -11.25 27.68
N VAL A 22 -4.00 -10.40 28.36
CA VAL A 22 -4.24 -9.02 27.93
C VAL A 22 -2.96 -8.18 27.96
N ILE A 23 -2.12 -8.34 28.99
CA ILE A 23 -0.83 -7.64 29.06
C ILE A 23 0.10 -8.11 27.94
N VAL A 24 0.23 -9.42 27.72
CA VAL A 24 1.05 -9.97 26.63
C VAL A 24 0.54 -9.49 25.28
N TYR A 25 -0.78 -9.50 25.04
CA TYR A 25 -1.37 -9.00 23.80
C TYR A 25 -1.12 -7.50 23.59
N ARG A 26 -1.13 -6.70 24.66
CA ARG A 26 -0.91 -5.25 24.59
C ARG A 26 0.58 -4.86 24.51
N ASN A 27 1.48 -5.65 25.09
CA ASN A 27 2.90 -5.31 25.21
C ASN A 27 3.82 -6.10 24.25
N VAL A 28 3.31 -7.11 23.55
CA VAL A 28 4.05 -7.83 22.50
C VAL A 28 3.57 -7.33 21.14
N PRO A 29 4.28 -6.39 20.50
CA PRO A 29 3.88 -5.80 19.21
C PRO A 29 3.87 -6.81 18.06
N ALA A 30 4.45 -8.00 18.23
CA ALA A 30 4.51 -9.04 17.20
C ALA A 30 3.17 -9.76 16.93
N LEU A 31 2.13 -9.56 17.75
CA LEU A 31 0.79 -10.14 17.55
C LEU A 31 -0.28 -9.11 17.17
N SER A 32 -0.03 -7.82 17.39
CA SER A 32 -0.94 -6.74 16.96
C SER A 32 -0.94 -6.53 15.45
N ASP A 33 0.17 -6.85 14.76
CA ASP A 33 0.28 -6.82 13.29
C ASP A 33 -0.56 -7.89 12.56
N LEU A 34 -1.17 -8.82 13.29
CA LEU A 34 -1.99 -9.91 12.72
C LEU A 34 -3.49 -9.66 12.81
N ASN A 35 -3.93 -8.46 13.19
CA ASN A 35 -5.36 -8.15 13.34
C ASN A 35 -6.03 -7.91 11.97
N PRO A 36 -6.85 -8.85 11.46
CA PRO A 36 -7.41 -8.77 10.10
C PRO A 36 -8.57 -7.77 9.96
N PHE A 37 -8.89 -7.03 11.03
CA PHE A 37 -9.97 -6.04 11.09
C PHE A 37 -9.49 -4.66 11.53
N ASP A 38 -8.19 -4.46 11.76
CA ASP A 38 -7.65 -3.14 12.02
C ASP A 38 -7.41 -2.42 10.69
N ASN A 39 -8.25 -1.44 10.38
CA ASN A 39 -8.06 -0.56 9.24
C ASN A 39 -7.24 0.69 9.62
N SER A 40 -6.50 0.66 10.74
CA SER A 40 -5.46 1.64 11.03
C SER A 40 -4.10 1.17 10.51
N ASN A 41 -4.00 1.05 9.17
CA ASN A 41 -2.71 1.03 8.50
C ASN A 41 -2.07 2.42 8.59
N GLU A 42 -1.58 2.79 9.77
CA GLU A 42 -0.32 3.51 9.87
C GLU A 42 0.79 2.49 10.08
N GLN A 43 0.84 1.50 9.19
CA GLN A 43 2.02 0.69 9.02
C GLN A 43 3.08 1.62 8.45
N THR A 44 3.86 2.23 9.34
CA THR A 44 5.19 2.77 9.04
C THR A 44 6.09 1.59 8.72
N THR A 45 5.75 0.88 7.64
CA THR A 45 6.79 0.36 6.78
C THR A 45 7.60 1.59 6.42
N GLU A 46 8.91 1.56 6.62
CA GLU A 46 9.81 2.44 5.91
C GLU A 46 9.68 2.10 4.41
N GLU A 47 8.52 2.37 3.82
CA GLU A 47 8.40 2.54 2.39
C GLU A 47 9.37 3.66 2.08
N MET A 48 10.37 3.36 1.25
CA MET A 48 11.19 4.39 0.65
C MET A 48 10.25 5.28 -0.15
N ALA A 49 9.75 6.32 0.50
CA ALA A 49 9.00 7.35 -0.15
C ALA A 49 9.93 7.93 -1.22
N PRO A 50 9.47 8.07 -2.47
CA PRO A 50 10.29 8.63 -3.52
C PRO A 50 10.80 10.00 -3.10
N GLN A 51 12.12 10.18 -3.16
CA GLN A 51 12.80 11.34 -2.61
C GLN A 51 12.81 12.50 -3.60
N HIS A 52 12.65 12.19 -4.89
CA HIS A 52 12.77 13.17 -5.98
C HIS A 52 11.40 13.58 -6.55
N ALA A 53 10.30 13.06 -6.00
CA ALA A 53 8.96 13.44 -6.41
C ALA A 53 8.67 14.92 -6.09
N ASN A 54 8.26 15.69 -7.11
CA ASN A 54 7.95 17.10 -6.97
C ASN A 54 6.57 17.34 -6.33
N ALA A 55 5.64 16.42 -6.53
CA ALA A 55 4.29 16.49 -5.99
C ALA A 55 3.73 15.10 -5.68
N THR A 56 2.78 15.05 -4.75
CA THR A 56 1.99 13.86 -4.44
C THR A 56 0.51 14.21 -4.58
N TYR A 57 -0.22 13.38 -5.33
CA TYR A 57 -1.67 13.50 -5.48
C TYR A 57 -2.36 12.31 -4.82
N LYS A 58 -3.55 12.55 -4.25
CA LYS A 58 -4.41 11.47 -3.79
C LYS A 58 -5.11 10.83 -4.99
N ILE A 59 -5.27 9.51 -4.93
CA ILE A 59 -5.91 8.74 -6.00
C ILE A 59 -7.42 8.92 -6.04
N GLU A 60 -8.01 9.39 -4.94
CA GLU A 60 -9.42 9.80 -4.89
C GLU A 60 -9.75 10.89 -5.91
N ASP A 61 -8.74 11.66 -6.37
CA ASP A 61 -8.85 12.67 -7.41
C ASP A 61 -8.57 12.12 -8.83
N ASN A 62 -8.22 10.83 -8.97
CA ASN A 62 -7.96 10.19 -10.25
C ASN A 62 -9.20 9.43 -10.76
N PRO A 63 -9.81 9.85 -11.88
CA PRO A 63 -11.05 9.26 -12.41
C PRO A 63 -10.94 7.78 -12.78
N LEU A 64 -9.72 7.25 -12.99
CA LEU A 64 -9.49 5.85 -13.36
C LEU A 64 -9.52 4.87 -12.20
N LEU A 65 -9.13 5.33 -11.01
CA LEU A 65 -8.88 4.47 -9.86
C LEU A 65 -9.85 4.76 -8.70
N GLN A 66 -10.63 5.83 -8.78
CA GLN A 66 -11.58 6.27 -7.75
C GLN A 66 -12.57 5.16 -7.30
N ASN A 67 -12.93 4.25 -8.21
CA ASN A 67 -13.92 3.19 -7.94
C ASN A 67 -13.31 1.80 -7.75
N VAL A 68 -11.99 1.67 -7.76
CA VAL A 68 -11.31 0.38 -7.58
C VAL A 68 -10.85 0.29 -6.12
N PRO A 69 -11.28 -0.72 -5.35
CA PRO A 69 -10.75 -0.95 -4.01
C PRO A 69 -9.22 -1.05 -4.07
N LEU A 70 -8.52 -0.34 -3.18
CA LEU A 70 -7.05 -0.23 -3.22
C LEU A 70 -6.37 -1.61 -3.35
N GLY A 71 -6.76 -2.58 -2.53
CA GLY A 71 -6.21 -3.95 -2.58
C GLY A 71 -6.51 -4.74 -3.87
N GLN A 72 -7.38 -4.24 -4.75
CA GLN A 72 -7.72 -4.85 -6.05
C GLN A 72 -7.15 -4.08 -7.24
N THR A 73 -6.46 -2.95 -7.03
CA THR A 73 -5.94 -2.10 -8.10
C THR A 73 -4.99 -2.84 -9.05
N LYS A 74 -4.09 -3.69 -8.55
CA LYS A 74 -3.23 -4.54 -9.38
C LYS A 74 -4.04 -5.47 -10.28
N GLN A 75 -5.05 -6.14 -9.71
CA GLN A 75 -5.88 -7.09 -10.45
C GLN A 75 -6.72 -6.39 -11.52
N ALA A 76 -7.32 -5.26 -11.17
CA ALA A 76 -8.05 -4.43 -12.11
C ALA A 76 -7.14 -3.93 -13.24
N PHE A 77 -5.97 -3.39 -12.91
CA PHE A 77 -4.98 -2.97 -13.90
C PHE A 77 -4.58 -4.12 -14.83
N ASN A 78 -4.36 -5.32 -14.30
CA ASN A 78 -4.00 -6.50 -15.08
C ASN A 78 -5.09 -6.90 -16.10
N TRP A 79 -6.36 -6.74 -15.75
CA TRP A 79 -7.49 -7.07 -16.64
C TRP A 79 -7.74 -6.04 -17.74
N ILE A 80 -7.35 -4.79 -17.53
CA ILE A 80 -7.56 -3.72 -18.51
C ILE A 80 -6.54 -3.84 -19.64
N ASN A 81 -7.00 -3.61 -20.88
CA ASN A 81 -6.10 -3.46 -22.02
C ASN A 81 -5.17 -2.27 -21.79
N LYS A 82 -3.85 -2.48 -21.87
CA LYS A 82 -2.86 -1.47 -21.50
C LYS A 82 -2.89 -0.26 -22.43
N SER A 83 -3.13 -0.48 -23.73
CA SER A 83 -3.30 0.59 -24.71
C SER A 83 -4.57 1.43 -24.42
N GLU A 84 -5.69 0.79 -24.07
CA GLU A 84 -6.91 1.50 -23.66
C GLU A 84 -6.73 2.26 -22.34
N PHE A 85 -6.05 1.65 -21.37
CA PHE A 85 -5.70 2.32 -20.13
C PHE A 85 -4.87 3.58 -20.38
N MET A 86 -3.89 3.52 -21.30
CA MET A 86 -3.09 4.67 -21.70
C MET A 86 -3.93 5.77 -22.33
N ASP A 87 -4.89 5.43 -23.20
CA ASP A 87 -5.80 6.41 -23.81
C ASP A 87 -6.64 7.15 -22.76
N VAL A 88 -7.24 6.43 -21.82
CA VAL A 88 -8.12 7.03 -20.82
C VAL A 88 -7.33 7.79 -19.75
N SER A 89 -6.11 7.34 -19.44
CA SER A 89 -5.21 8.03 -18.48
C SER A 89 -4.50 9.23 -19.08
N GLY A 90 -4.47 9.36 -20.41
CA GLY A 90 -3.66 10.35 -21.11
C GLY A 90 -2.15 10.05 -21.04
N LEU A 91 -1.76 8.79 -20.82
CA LEU A 91 -0.36 8.38 -20.80
C LEU A 91 0.16 8.17 -22.21
N GLU A 92 1.25 8.86 -22.54
CA GLU A 92 1.92 8.72 -23.85
C GLU A 92 2.90 7.54 -23.86
N ARG A 93 3.61 7.36 -22.74
CA ARG A 93 4.49 6.22 -22.46
C ARG A 93 4.12 5.63 -21.11
N MET A 94 4.22 4.31 -20.98
CA MET A 94 3.91 3.60 -19.75
C MET A 94 4.85 2.41 -19.59
N GLY A 95 5.17 2.09 -18.36
CA GLY A 95 5.80 0.84 -17.95
C GLY A 95 5.19 0.37 -16.64
N TYR A 96 5.27 -0.92 -16.34
CA TYR A 96 4.78 -1.46 -15.09
C TYR A 96 5.55 -2.73 -14.71
N ASP A 97 5.55 -3.04 -13.43
CA ASP A 97 6.02 -4.30 -12.87
C ASP A 97 4.95 -4.91 -11.95
N ASP A 98 5.36 -5.80 -11.05
CA ASP A 98 4.46 -6.41 -10.08
C ASP A 98 3.89 -5.46 -9.02
N ASN A 99 4.54 -4.34 -8.76
CA ASN A 99 4.26 -3.47 -7.63
C ASN A 99 3.88 -2.04 -8.06
N TYR A 100 4.35 -1.60 -9.22
CA TYR A 100 4.26 -0.23 -9.68
C TYR A 100 3.80 -0.12 -11.14
N VAL A 101 3.14 0.98 -11.44
CA VAL A 101 2.95 1.50 -12.79
C VAL A 101 3.55 2.90 -12.85
N ALA A 102 4.37 3.13 -13.87
CA ALA A 102 4.97 4.41 -14.16
C ALA A 102 4.54 4.87 -15.56
N GLY A 103 4.47 6.18 -15.77
CA GLY A 103 4.06 6.70 -17.06
C GLY A 103 4.43 8.15 -17.29
N GLN A 104 4.46 8.55 -18.56
CA GLN A 104 4.63 9.92 -18.99
C GLN A 104 3.28 10.50 -19.39
N ARG A 105 2.93 11.67 -18.83
CA ARG A 105 1.72 12.42 -19.16
C ARG A 105 2.11 13.85 -19.55
N GLY A 106 2.10 14.13 -20.85
CA GLY A 106 2.62 15.39 -21.39
C GLY A 106 4.10 15.59 -21.02
N THR A 107 4.39 16.63 -20.25
CA THR A 107 5.76 16.95 -19.79
C THR A 107 6.12 16.36 -18.44
N GLU A 108 5.18 15.70 -17.76
CA GLU A 108 5.37 15.15 -16.42
C GLU A 108 5.47 13.62 -16.45
N TYR A 109 6.04 13.06 -15.40
CA TYR A 109 6.13 11.63 -15.17
C TYR A 109 5.41 11.27 -13.89
N ILE A 110 4.74 10.13 -13.87
CA ILE A 110 3.98 9.65 -12.73
C ILE A 110 4.47 8.28 -12.29
N LEU A 111 4.38 8.03 -10.99
CA LEU A 111 4.58 6.71 -10.39
C LEU A 111 3.41 6.41 -9.47
N TYR A 112 2.86 5.22 -9.63
CA TYR A 112 1.84 4.70 -8.75
C TYR A 112 2.22 3.30 -8.26
N LYS A 113 2.17 3.09 -6.94
CA LYS A 113 2.30 1.78 -6.30
C LYS A 113 0.91 1.16 -6.13
N PHE A 114 0.68 -0.03 -6.68
CA PHE A 114 -0.63 -0.68 -6.55
C PHE A 114 -1.00 -0.87 -5.07
N GLY A 115 -2.23 -0.47 -4.72
CA GLY A 115 -2.73 -0.56 -3.35
C GLY A 115 -2.51 0.68 -2.50
N GLU A 116 -1.67 1.62 -2.93
CA GLU A 116 -1.49 2.87 -2.21
C GLU A 116 -2.56 3.90 -2.59
N PRO A 117 -2.91 4.85 -1.70
CA PRO A 117 -3.82 5.95 -2.01
C PRO A 117 -3.11 7.16 -2.64
N LYS A 118 -1.79 7.06 -2.88
CA LYS A 118 -0.94 8.16 -3.33
C LYS A 118 -0.31 7.85 -4.69
N MET A 119 -0.24 8.89 -5.52
CA MET A 119 0.50 8.91 -6.77
C MET A 119 1.56 10.00 -6.70
N TYR A 120 2.75 9.70 -7.19
CA TYR A 120 3.90 10.60 -7.19
C TYR A 120 4.10 11.17 -8.59
N VAL A 121 4.49 12.45 -8.65
CA VAL A 121 4.71 13.18 -9.91
C VAL A 121 6.10 13.76 -9.92
N TYR A 122 6.77 13.62 -11.06
CA TYR A 122 8.14 14.04 -11.31
C TYR A 122 8.18 14.93 -12.54
N GLN A 123 9.08 15.92 -12.52
CA GLN A 123 9.31 16.80 -13.67
C GLN A 123 10.22 16.17 -14.72
N THR A 124 11.09 15.21 -14.33
CA THR A 124 12.05 14.58 -15.24
C THR A 124 11.97 13.06 -15.19
N GLU A 125 12.24 12.41 -16.33
CA GLU A 125 12.34 10.93 -16.40
C GLU A 125 13.48 10.43 -15.52
N GLN A 126 14.57 11.19 -15.42
CA GLN A 126 15.73 10.82 -14.62
C GLN A 126 15.39 10.69 -13.13
N ASP A 127 14.62 11.62 -12.57
CA ASP A 127 14.21 11.59 -11.17
C ASP A 127 13.34 10.37 -10.87
N LEU A 128 12.39 10.07 -11.77
CA LEU A 128 11.57 8.86 -11.70
C LEU A 128 12.46 7.60 -11.72
N MET A 129 13.41 7.51 -12.67
CA MET A 129 14.29 6.35 -12.80
C MET A 129 15.22 6.18 -11.59
N ASN A 130 15.70 7.27 -11.00
CA ASN A 130 16.51 7.24 -9.79
C ASN A 130 15.73 6.64 -8.61
N ASP A 131 14.49 7.10 -8.41
CA ASP A 131 13.63 6.58 -7.34
C ASP A 131 13.22 5.12 -7.59
N LEU A 132 12.86 4.76 -8.83
CA LEU A 132 12.60 3.36 -9.21
C LEU A 132 13.81 2.46 -8.90
N SER A 133 15.02 2.89 -9.28
CA SER A 133 16.25 2.15 -8.99
C SER A 133 16.51 2.01 -7.50
N ALA A 134 16.27 3.05 -6.70
CA ALA A 134 16.39 2.99 -5.24
C ALA A 134 15.38 2.00 -4.62
N MET A 135 14.19 1.90 -5.23
CA MET A 135 13.15 0.93 -4.87
C MET A 135 13.36 -0.47 -5.47
N HIS A 136 14.51 -0.73 -6.11
CA HIS A 136 14.83 -2.00 -6.77
C HIS A 136 13.83 -2.39 -7.87
N SER A 137 13.20 -1.40 -8.49
CA SER A 137 12.30 -1.55 -9.62
C SER A 137 12.99 -1.02 -10.88
N ASN A 138 12.88 -1.75 -11.99
CA ASN A 138 13.41 -1.32 -13.27
C ASN A 138 12.27 -1.37 -14.29
N ILE A 139 11.64 -0.21 -14.49
CA ILE A 139 10.48 -0.06 -15.37
C ILE A 139 10.89 0.82 -16.54
N GLU A 140 10.89 0.22 -17.73
CA GLU A 140 11.07 0.95 -18.98
C GLU A 140 9.74 1.56 -19.44
N LEU A 141 9.75 2.85 -19.77
CA LEU A 141 8.57 3.55 -20.29
C LEU A 141 8.44 3.35 -21.80
N LEU A 142 7.50 2.51 -22.21
CA LEU A 142 7.25 2.15 -23.61
C LEU A 142 6.06 2.93 -24.19
N PRO A 143 6.09 3.26 -25.49
CA PRO A 143 4.97 3.91 -26.15
C PRO A 143 3.77 2.96 -26.23
N LYS A 144 2.57 3.53 -26.40
CA LYS A 144 1.32 2.78 -26.53
C LYS A 144 1.37 1.62 -27.55
N THR A 145 2.10 1.79 -28.65
CA THR A 145 2.24 0.78 -29.72
C THR A 145 2.99 -0.48 -29.31
N ALA A 146 3.61 -0.51 -28.13
CA ALA A 146 4.31 -1.67 -27.58
C ALA A 146 3.38 -2.63 -26.79
N TYR A 147 2.10 -2.28 -26.61
CA TYR A 147 1.12 -3.01 -25.82
C TYR A 147 -0.12 -3.41 -26.65
#